data_AF-A0A7S0LHX3-F1
#
_entry.id   AF-A0A7S0LHX3-F1
#
_cell.length_a   1.000
_cell.length_b   1.000
_cell.length_c   1.000
_cell.angle_alpha   90.00
_cell.angle_beta   90.00
_cell.angle_gamma   90.00
#
_symmetry.space_group_name_H-M   'P 1'
#
loop_
_entity.id
_entity.type
_entity.pdbx_description
1 polymer ?
#
loop_
_entity_poly.entity_id
_entity_poly.type
_entity_poly.pdbx_seq_one_letter_code
_entity_poly.pdbx_strand_id
1 'polypeptide(L)'
;EHTQTMGAGKSKAKGKGDNEDNVEDIARNAPADQLIAAARDLPLCRGHPLLREFADALDREYVRREGGCCGDWLNGLSDERIRAEGVDVEAFVKWTEWAEAMIRRSYGGQMVMSIEQLRAEWGLLAAPPQGMPPQGMMP
;
A
#
# COMPACT_ATOMS: atom_id res chain seq x y z
N GLU A 1 27.61 -41.17 -30.96
CA GLU A 1 26.32 -40.68 -31.49
C GLU A 1 26.11 -39.26 -30.98
N HIS A 2 25.86 -38.33 -31.91
CA HIS A 2 25.56 -36.92 -31.63
C HIS A 2 24.05 -36.73 -31.49
N THR A 3 23.62 -35.92 -30.51
CA THR A 3 22.35 -35.17 -30.45
C THR A 3 22.56 -34.12 -29.36
N GLN A 4 22.97 -32.88 -29.63
CA GLN A 4 22.28 -31.75 -30.28
C GLN A 4 20.89 -31.43 -29.71
N THR A 5 20.88 -30.40 -28.86
CA THR A 5 19.92 -29.28 -28.77
C THR A 5 18.43 -29.56 -28.54
N MET A 6 17.97 -29.25 -27.32
CA MET A 6 16.78 -28.42 -27.08
C MET A 6 17.19 -27.40 -26.01
N GLY A 7 17.17 -26.08 -26.18
CA GLY A 7 16.33 -25.27 -27.05
C GLY A 7 15.11 -24.77 -26.28
N ALA A 8 15.30 -23.89 -25.30
CA ALA A 8 14.34 -22.85 -24.90
C ALA A 8 15.02 -21.88 -23.92
N GLY A 9 15.79 -20.94 -24.47
CA GLY A 9 16.12 -19.73 -23.75
C GLY A 9 14.83 -18.95 -23.49
N LYS A 10 14.42 -18.84 -22.22
CA LYS A 10 13.49 -17.79 -21.81
C LYS A 10 14.30 -16.51 -21.57
N SER A 11 14.68 -15.89 -22.67
CA SER A 11 15.10 -14.49 -22.67
C SER A 11 13.88 -13.61 -22.38
N LYS A 12 13.91 -12.95 -21.21
CA LYS A 12 13.62 -11.52 -21.09
C LYS A 12 12.20 -11.05 -21.45
N ALA A 13 11.29 -11.12 -20.47
CA ALA A 13 10.31 -10.04 -20.29
C ALA A 13 10.97 -9.02 -19.34
N LYS A 14 11.63 -8.02 -19.91
CA LYS A 14 12.14 -6.86 -19.18
C LYS A 14 11.07 -5.78 -19.29
N GLY A 15 10.45 -5.46 -18.16
CA GLY A 15 9.61 -4.28 -18.00
C GLY A 15 8.23 -4.60 -17.48
N LYS A 16 7.96 -4.12 -16.26
CA LYS A 16 6.62 -3.78 -15.76
C LYS A 16 5.78 -4.96 -15.26
N GLY A 17 6.41 -5.87 -14.52
CA GLY A 17 5.73 -6.93 -13.75
C GLY A 17 6.25 -7.13 -12.32
N ASP A 18 7.31 -6.41 -11.94
CA ASP A 18 8.01 -6.64 -10.67
C ASP A 18 7.18 -6.27 -9.43
N ASN A 19 6.27 -5.30 -9.53
CA ASN A 19 5.51 -4.80 -8.37
C ASN A 19 4.52 -5.84 -7.84
N GLU A 20 3.75 -6.52 -8.71
CA GLU A 20 2.76 -7.52 -8.26
C GLU A 20 3.42 -8.80 -7.71
N ASP A 21 4.54 -9.22 -8.30
CA ASP A 21 5.29 -10.40 -7.86
C ASP A 21 5.96 -10.14 -6.49
N ASN A 22 6.52 -8.94 -6.28
CA ASN A 22 7.06 -8.51 -4.99
C ASN A 22 5.97 -8.41 -3.92
N VAL A 23 4.82 -7.80 -4.23
CA VAL A 23 3.70 -7.67 -3.28
C VAL A 23 3.17 -9.06 -2.88
N GLU A 24 3.07 -9.98 -3.83
CA GLU A 24 2.65 -11.36 -3.53
C GLU A 24 3.68 -12.11 -2.68
N ASP A 25 4.98 -11.97 -2.96
CA ASP A 25 6.05 -12.57 -2.17
C ASP A 25 6.07 -12.03 -0.72
N ILE A 26 6.01 -10.71 -0.55
CA ILE A 26 5.94 -10.06 0.75
C ILE A 26 4.69 -10.52 1.51
N ALA A 27 3.52 -10.54 0.86
CA ALA A 27 2.27 -10.95 1.49
C ALA A 27 2.31 -12.40 2.00
N ARG A 28 3.02 -13.29 1.31
CA ARG A 28 3.16 -14.71 1.68
C ARG A 28 4.24 -14.96 2.72
N ASN A 29 5.40 -14.33 2.56
CA ASN A 29 6.61 -14.67 3.30
C ASN A 29 6.93 -13.72 4.45
N ALA A 30 6.48 -12.46 4.41
CA ALA A 30 6.80 -11.50 5.44
C ALA A 30 6.08 -11.81 6.77
N PRO A 31 6.75 -11.60 7.92
CA PRO A 31 6.11 -11.71 9.22
C PRO A 31 5.06 -10.60 9.41
N ALA A 32 3.96 -10.92 10.10
CA ALA A 32 2.86 -9.98 10.32
C ALA A 32 3.32 -8.69 11.04
N ASP A 33 4.27 -8.78 11.97
CA ASP A 33 4.84 -7.60 12.63
C ASP A 33 5.52 -6.62 11.66
N GLN A 34 6.20 -7.11 10.62
CA GLN A 34 6.82 -6.22 9.62
C GLN A 34 5.77 -5.58 8.70
N LEU A 35 4.70 -6.32 8.38
CA LEU A 35 3.55 -5.77 7.64
C LEU A 35 2.86 -4.64 8.43
N ILE A 36 2.66 -4.85 9.74
CA ILE A 36 2.09 -3.82 10.63
C ILE A 36 3.06 -2.65 10.80
N ALA A 37 4.37 -2.90 10.85
CA ALA A 37 5.37 -1.84 10.90
C ALA A 37 5.27 -0.93 9.67
N ALA A 38 5.06 -1.46 8.47
CA ALA A 38 4.84 -0.66 7.26
C ALA A 38 3.59 0.23 7.36
N ALA A 39 2.54 -0.20 8.07
CA ALA A 39 1.36 0.63 8.32
C ALA A 39 1.66 1.85 9.22
N ARG A 40 2.68 1.73 10.08
CA ARG A 40 3.00 2.70 11.16
C ARG A 40 4.17 3.62 10.82
N ASP A 41 5.17 3.09 10.13
CA ASP A 41 6.35 3.81 9.68
C ASP A 41 6.04 4.51 8.36
N LEU A 42 5.40 5.67 8.48
CA LEU A 42 4.89 6.40 7.32
C LEU A 42 6.00 7.26 6.70
N PRO A 43 6.18 7.23 5.38
CA PRO A 43 7.08 8.15 4.69
C PRO A 43 6.56 9.59 4.70
N LEU A 44 5.28 9.79 5.02
CA LEU A 44 4.58 11.06 5.00
C LEU A 44 3.90 11.34 6.34
N CYS A 45 3.59 12.61 6.60
CA CYS A 45 2.80 12.98 7.78
C CYS A 45 1.41 12.32 7.76
N ARG A 46 0.87 11.98 8.93
CA ARG A 46 -0.52 11.51 9.04
C ARG A 46 -1.49 12.57 8.49
N GLY A 47 -2.56 12.12 7.84
CA GLY A 47 -3.55 12.98 7.19
C GLY A 47 -3.14 13.47 5.81
N HIS A 48 -1.97 13.07 5.29
CA HIS A 48 -1.46 13.57 4.02
C HIS A 48 -2.34 13.17 2.82
N PRO A 49 -2.55 14.05 1.82
CA PRO A 49 -3.36 13.74 0.63
C PRO A 49 -2.91 12.49 -0.12
N LEU A 50 -1.60 12.27 -0.30
CA LEU A 50 -1.09 11.05 -0.95
C LEU A 50 -1.46 9.77 -0.20
N LEU A 51 -1.44 9.78 1.14
CA LEU A 51 -1.90 8.65 1.94
C LEU A 51 -3.39 8.39 1.71
N ARG A 52 -4.18 9.46 1.56
CA ARG A 52 -5.61 9.37 1.26
C ARG A 52 -5.88 8.76 -0.11
N GLU A 53 -5.18 9.23 -1.13
CA GLU A 53 -5.30 8.70 -2.50
C GLU A 53 -4.89 7.23 -2.55
N PHE A 54 -3.81 6.85 -1.88
CA PHE A 54 -3.37 5.47 -1.82
C PHE A 54 -4.37 4.56 -1.07
N ALA A 55 -4.92 5.02 0.06
CA ALA A 55 -5.97 4.30 0.78
C ALA A 55 -7.27 4.16 -0.05
N ASP A 56 -7.53 5.10 -0.96
CA ASP A 56 -8.66 5.01 -1.91
C ASP A 56 -8.39 3.97 -3.00
N ALA A 57 -7.17 3.94 -3.55
CA ALA A 57 -6.77 2.91 -4.50
C ALA A 57 -6.87 1.50 -3.89
N LEU A 58 -6.42 1.32 -2.64
CA LEU A 58 -6.54 0.06 -1.90
C LEU A 58 -8.00 -0.35 -1.67
N ASP A 59 -8.88 0.61 -1.33
CA ASP A 59 -10.33 0.36 -1.20
C ASP A 59 -10.93 -0.14 -2.51
N ARG A 60 -10.65 0.55 -3.62
CA ARG A 60 -11.14 0.15 -4.94
C ARG A 60 -10.67 -1.25 -5.31
N GLU A 61 -9.39 -1.54 -5.12
CA GLU A 61 -8.82 -2.83 -5.50
C GLU A 61 -9.32 -3.99 -4.64
N TYR A 62 -9.26 -3.87 -3.32
CA TYR A 62 -9.48 -5.01 -2.42
C TYR A 62 -10.91 -5.08 -1.86
N VAL A 63 -11.57 -3.94 -1.67
CA VAL A 63 -12.97 -3.89 -1.19
C VAL A 63 -13.94 -3.94 -2.38
N ARG A 64 -13.73 -3.10 -3.40
CA ARG A 64 -14.61 -3.03 -4.57
C ARG A 64 -14.25 -4.01 -5.69
N ARG A 65 -13.12 -4.72 -5.56
CA ARG A 65 -12.62 -5.71 -6.53
C ARG A 65 -12.33 -5.12 -7.91
N GLU A 66 -11.98 -3.83 -7.96
CA GLU A 66 -11.51 -3.13 -9.16
C GLU A 66 -10.00 -3.38 -9.32
N GLY A 67 -9.62 -4.47 -10.00
CA GLY A 67 -8.22 -4.88 -10.10
C GLY A 67 -7.32 -3.83 -10.80
N GLY A 68 -6.08 -3.71 -10.34
CA GLY A 68 -5.06 -2.83 -10.90
C GLY A 68 -5.05 -1.41 -10.34
N CYS A 69 -5.97 -1.03 -9.45
CA CYS A 69 -6.09 0.36 -9.00
C CYS A 69 -4.84 0.88 -8.25
N CYS A 70 -4.21 0.06 -7.42
CA CYS A 70 -3.01 0.46 -6.68
C CYS A 70 -1.81 0.65 -7.62
N GLY A 71 -1.61 -0.29 -8.53
CA GLY A 71 -0.57 -0.22 -9.56
C GLY A 71 -0.78 0.97 -10.51
N ASP A 72 -2.00 1.21 -10.99
CA ASP A 72 -2.32 2.35 -11.86
C ASP A 72 -2.12 3.69 -11.15
N TRP A 73 -2.53 3.80 -9.88
CA TRP A 73 -2.30 5.01 -9.09
C TRP A 73 -0.81 5.30 -8.94
N LEU A 74 0.01 4.29 -8.60
CA LEU A 74 1.44 4.46 -8.44
C LEU A 74 2.12 4.81 -9.77
N ASN A 75 1.72 4.19 -10.88
CA ASN A 75 2.22 4.53 -12.22
C ASN A 75 1.81 5.94 -12.68
N GLY A 76 0.66 6.43 -12.22
CA GLY A 76 0.19 7.79 -12.50
C GLY A 76 0.86 8.87 -11.65
N LEU A 77 1.57 8.49 -10.58
CA LEU A 77 2.24 9.41 -9.67
C LEU A 77 3.62 9.79 -10.22
N SER A 78 3.85 11.07 -10.49
CA SER A 78 5.15 11.55 -10.95
C SER A 78 6.18 11.59 -9.82
N ASP A 79 7.41 11.15 -10.08
CA ASP A 79 8.54 11.21 -9.15
C ASP A 79 8.74 12.60 -8.53
N GLU A 80 8.51 13.66 -9.32
CA GLU A 80 8.60 15.06 -8.87
C GLU A 80 7.60 15.37 -7.75
N ARG A 81 6.39 14.81 -7.82
CA ARG A 81 5.34 14.99 -6.81
C ARG A 81 5.74 14.33 -5.49
N ILE A 82 6.40 13.17 -5.55
CA ILE A 82 6.88 12.46 -4.35
C ILE A 82 8.06 13.21 -3.74
N ARG A 83 9.03 13.64 -4.57
CA ARG A 83 10.20 14.41 -4.10
C ARG A 83 9.84 15.77 -3.54
N ALA A 84 8.77 16.40 -4.02
CA ALA A 84 8.26 17.67 -3.49
C ALA A 84 7.86 17.57 -2.00
N GLU A 85 7.46 16.38 -1.54
CA GLU A 85 7.14 16.09 -0.14
C GLU A 85 8.37 15.77 0.71
N GLY A 86 9.58 15.82 0.14
CA GLY A 86 10.83 15.52 0.84
C GLY A 86 11.08 14.04 1.08
N VAL A 87 10.39 13.16 0.36
CA VAL A 87 10.50 11.70 0.47
C VAL A 87 11.34 11.13 -0.68
N ASP A 88 12.15 10.14 -0.39
CA ASP A 88 12.83 9.35 -1.41
C ASP A 88 11.83 8.49 -2.21
N VAL A 89 11.94 8.52 -3.53
CA VAL A 89 10.98 7.85 -4.44
C VAL A 89 11.07 6.33 -4.29
N GLU A 90 12.27 5.77 -4.21
CA GLU A 90 12.44 4.32 -4.05
C GLU A 90 11.90 3.85 -2.69
N ALA A 91 12.18 4.59 -1.62
CA ALA A 91 11.64 4.29 -0.29
C ALA A 91 10.11 4.39 -0.26
N PHE A 92 9.52 5.38 -0.95
CA PHE A 92 8.08 5.55 -1.06
C PHE A 92 7.42 4.39 -1.82
N VAL A 93 7.94 4.05 -3.00
CA VAL A 93 7.47 2.90 -3.80
C VAL A 93 7.55 1.62 -3.00
N LYS A 94 8.69 1.38 -2.35
CA LYS A 94 8.87 0.20 -1.50
C LYS A 94 7.87 0.19 -0.35
N TRP A 95 7.65 1.32 0.32
CA TRP A 95 6.64 1.42 1.36
C TRP A 95 5.24 1.07 0.83
N THR A 96 4.86 1.52 -0.38
CA THR A 96 3.58 1.17 -0.99
C THR A 96 3.45 -0.34 -1.26
N GLU A 97 4.50 -1.02 -1.72
CA GLU A 97 4.51 -2.48 -1.91
C GLU A 97 4.22 -3.22 -0.59
N TRP A 98 4.85 -2.80 0.51
CA TRP A 98 4.65 -3.42 1.82
C TRP A 98 3.25 -3.17 2.40
N ALA A 99 2.74 -1.94 2.24
CA ALA A 99 1.39 -1.59 2.67
C ALA A 99 0.33 -2.34 1.85
N GLU A 100 0.52 -2.46 0.53
CA GLU A 100 -0.37 -3.25 -0.34
C GLU A 100 -0.31 -4.74 0.02
N ALA A 101 0.88 -5.30 0.24
CA ALA A 101 1.06 -6.71 0.61
C ALA A 101 0.31 -7.07 1.91
N MET A 102 0.34 -6.18 2.91
CA MET A 102 -0.43 -6.32 4.14
C MET A 102 -1.95 -6.39 3.87
N ILE A 103 -2.47 -5.52 3.00
CA ILE A 103 -3.88 -5.51 2.62
C ILE A 103 -4.22 -6.77 1.80
N ARG A 104 -3.41 -7.12 0.80
CA ARG A 104 -3.57 -8.35 0.02
C ARG A 104 -3.65 -9.59 0.90
N ARG A 105 -2.78 -9.70 1.90
CA ARG A 105 -2.81 -10.78 2.89
C ARG A 105 -4.11 -10.78 3.71
N SER A 106 -4.53 -9.60 4.18
CA SER A 106 -5.75 -9.42 4.98
C SER A 106 -7.00 -9.86 4.22
N TYR A 107 -7.13 -9.46 2.96
CA TYR A 107 -8.27 -9.81 2.10
C TYR A 107 -8.11 -11.17 1.39
N GLY A 108 -6.92 -11.78 1.48
CA GLY A 108 -6.62 -13.14 1.04
C GLY A 108 -6.95 -14.23 2.07
N GLY A 109 -7.50 -13.87 3.23
CA GLY A 109 -7.97 -14.80 4.27
C GLY A 109 -7.12 -14.84 5.54
N GLN A 110 -6.04 -14.06 5.62
CA GLN A 110 -5.23 -13.90 6.83
C GLN A 110 -5.30 -12.45 7.30
N MET A 111 -6.35 -12.12 8.05
CA MET A 111 -6.61 -10.77 8.54
C MET A 111 -5.43 -10.21 9.35
N VAL A 112 -4.74 -9.19 8.82
CA VAL A 112 -3.69 -8.42 9.53
C VAL A 112 -4.24 -7.06 9.94
N MET A 113 -4.78 -6.30 8.98
CA MET A 113 -5.36 -4.98 9.19
C MET A 113 -6.37 -4.67 8.08
N SER A 114 -7.54 -4.13 8.43
CA SER A 114 -8.50 -3.65 7.42
C SER A 114 -8.07 -2.32 6.82
N ILE A 115 -8.55 -1.99 5.61
CA ILE A 115 -8.34 -0.67 5.01
C ILE A 115 -8.94 0.45 5.88
N GLU A 116 -10.02 0.18 6.62
CA GLU A 116 -10.58 1.15 7.58
C GLU A 116 -9.63 1.40 8.76
N GLN A 117 -9.03 0.33 9.32
CA GLN A 117 -8.01 0.46 10.37
C GLN A 117 -6.76 1.18 9.85
N LEU A 118 -6.34 0.92 8.61
CA LEU A 118 -5.25 1.61 7.95
C LEU A 118 -5.53 3.12 7.83
N ARG A 119 -6.75 3.48 7.40
CA ARG A 119 -7.21 4.88 7.35
C ARG A 119 -7.22 5.54 8.73
N ALA A 120 -7.57 4.79 9.78
CA ALA A 120 -7.51 5.29 11.15
C ALA A 120 -6.06 5.58 11.57
N GLU A 121 -5.15 4.62 11.34
CA GLU A 121 -3.73 4.72 11.71
C GLU A 121 -3.03 5.87 10.96
N TRP A 122 -3.43 6.11 9.70
CA TRP A 122 -2.92 7.21 8.88
C TRP A 122 -3.58 8.55 9.19
N GLY A 123 -4.51 8.62 10.16
CA GLY A 123 -5.22 9.85 10.51
C GLY A 123 -6.13 10.38 9.39
N LEU A 124 -6.61 9.49 8.52
CA LEU A 124 -7.51 9.82 7.41
C LEU A 124 -8.98 9.71 7.80
N LEU A 125 -9.28 8.99 8.88
CA LEU A 125 -10.59 9.09 9.51
C LEU A 125 -10.67 10.46 10.16
N ALA A 126 -11.67 11.23 9.75
CA ALA A 126 -12.05 12.40 10.52
C ALA A 126 -12.28 11.93 11.96
N ALA A 127 -11.57 12.52 12.93
CA ALA A 127 -12.01 12.42 14.30
C ALA A 127 -13.52 12.74 14.29
N PRO A 128 -14.38 11.95 14.95
CA PRO A 128 -15.76 12.38 15.13
C PRO A 128 -15.67 13.82 15.64
N PRO A 129 -16.43 14.77 15.06
CA PRO A 129 -16.35 16.16 15.50
C PRO A 129 -16.43 16.12 17.02
N GLN A 130 -15.40 16.60 17.71
CA GLN A 130 -15.37 16.64 19.16
C GLN A 130 -16.53 17.54 19.57
N GLY A 131 -17.67 16.90 19.75
CA GLY A 131 -18.95 17.52 20.02
C GLY A 131 -18.86 18.04 21.44
N MET A 132 -18.58 19.34 21.51
CA MET A 132 -18.92 20.29 22.57
C MET A 132 -18.41 19.92 23.97
N PRO A 133 -17.65 20.82 24.64
CA PRO A 133 -17.40 20.64 26.06
C PRO A 133 -18.76 20.51 26.77
N PRO A 134 -18.90 19.62 27.79
CA PRO A 134 -20.08 19.62 28.62
C PRO A 134 -20.17 21.03 29.21
N GLN A 135 -21.18 21.80 28.79
CA GLN A 135 -21.59 23.00 29.51
C GLN A 135 -22.17 22.53 30.84
N GLY A 136 -21.29 22.09 31.73
CA GLY A 136 -21.53 22.09 33.15
C GLY A 136 -21.21 23.48 33.68
N MET A 137 -22.01 23.89 34.67
CA MET A 137 -21.89 25.09 35.48
C MET A 137 -22.31 26.38 34.77
N MET A 138 -23.16 27.25 35.33
CA MET A 138 -23.76 27.47 36.66
C MET A 138 -24.60 28.77 36.50
N PRO A 139 -25.33 29.31 37.50
CA PRO A 139 -25.97 28.75 38.69
C PRO A 139 -27.51 28.78 38.63
#